data_AF-Q95S89-F1
#
_entry.id   AF-Q95S89-F1
#
_cell.length_a   1.000
_cell.length_b   1.000
_cell.length_c   1.000
_cell.angle_alpha   90.00
_cell.angle_beta   90.00
_cell.angle_gamma   90.00
#
_symmetry.space_group_name_H-M   'P 1'
#
loop_
_entity.id
_entity.type
_entity.pdbx_description
1 polymer ?
#
loop_
_entity_poly.entity_id
_entity_poly.type
_entity_poly.pdbx_seq_one_letter_code
_entity_poly.pdbx_strand_id
1 'polypeptide(L)'
;MGGSMSPNAGLSFLSPRRDEPRIVEMPVQGGVMPEKPVCTKKLRRRYVEEDDATSVITSEEDDCISPGYHTSLPMEVHGSCYSEMQMISQASYHRLRCSSVVITQHSFDLETFTYYVISLLCQKHQKIYNVFYDWAYEVISVCPLSQTIVCMLTAQFSARDQPLAICIHCTGRMDCVFHNRQYESRILFTWNMESGQWLVLDYGELKEVHEQFNPLKRLGKARLTFAQMAKKMGKEMAVSLGLNLPDYTSNLRVLNSDIRKSKMFISDLDNMVEFHLKRTHHETL
;
A
#
# COMPACT_ATOMS: atom_id res chain seq x y z
N MET A 1 29.84 12.97 42.71
CA MET A 1 30.32 13.52 41.43
C MET A 1 30.35 12.37 40.43
N GLY A 2 29.42 12.17 39.50
CA GLY A 2 28.46 13.05 38.84
C GLY A 2 28.54 12.75 37.34
N GLY A 3 28.21 11.52 36.93
CA GLY A 3 28.25 11.07 35.53
C GLY A 3 26.90 11.27 34.86
N SER A 4 26.89 11.99 33.73
CA SER A 4 25.70 12.23 32.91
C SER A 4 25.46 11.04 31.97
N MET A 5 24.41 10.27 32.26
CA MET A 5 23.84 9.29 31.36
C MET A 5 22.85 9.98 30.39
N SER A 6 22.88 9.58 29.12
CA SER A 6 21.93 10.00 28.10
C SER A 6 20.51 9.48 28.42
N PRO A 7 19.42 10.26 28.23
CA PRO A 7 18.06 9.86 28.62
C PRO A 7 17.48 8.68 27.82
N ASN A 8 18.13 8.27 26.73
CA ASN A 8 17.60 7.26 25.80
C ASN A 8 18.26 5.88 25.91
N ALA A 9 19.07 5.63 26.94
CA ALA A 9 19.77 4.35 27.12
C ALA A 9 18.87 3.15 27.50
N GLY A 10 17.55 3.36 27.69
CA GLY A 10 16.61 2.33 28.15
C GLY A 10 15.50 1.92 27.17
N LEU A 11 15.42 2.51 25.96
CA LEU A 11 14.35 2.17 25.02
C LEU A 11 14.84 1.14 24.00
N SER A 12 14.62 -0.13 24.35
CA SER A 12 14.69 -1.25 23.43
C SER A 12 13.67 -1.07 22.29
N PHE A 13 14.05 -0.42 21.19
CA PHE A 13 13.29 -0.41 19.92
C PHE A 13 13.42 -1.77 19.19
N LEU A 14 13.21 -2.86 19.93
CA LEU A 14 13.03 -4.17 19.33
C LEU A 14 11.54 -4.31 19.01
N SER A 15 11.23 -4.23 17.72
CA SER A 15 9.95 -4.67 17.17
C SER A 15 9.58 -6.04 17.76
N PRO A 16 8.37 -6.23 18.31
CA PRO A 16 7.88 -7.57 18.54
C PRO A 16 7.61 -8.16 17.16
N ARG A 17 8.54 -8.97 16.64
CA ARG A 17 8.22 -9.93 15.59
C ARG A 17 7.18 -10.89 16.19
N ARG A 18 5.90 -10.63 15.94
CA ARG A 18 4.85 -11.62 16.21
C ARG A 18 4.93 -12.69 15.13
N ASP A 19 5.58 -13.80 15.45
CA ASP A 19 5.45 -15.08 14.75
C ASP A 19 4.12 -15.75 15.14
N GLU A 20 2.99 -15.13 14.79
CA GLU A 20 1.67 -15.77 14.86
C GLU A 20 0.94 -15.63 13.53
N PRO A 21 0.41 -16.73 12.94
CA PRO A 21 -0.45 -16.63 11.79
C PRO A 21 -1.73 -15.91 12.20
N ARG A 22 -1.93 -14.69 11.71
CA ARG A 22 -3.18 -13.94 11.87
C ARG A 22 -4.29 -14.69 11.16
N ILE A 23 -5.05 -15.50 11.88
CA ILE A 23 -6.40 -15.87 11.49
C ILE A 23 -7.29 -14.77 12.06
N VAL A 24 -7.59 -13.77 11.23
CA VAL A 24 -8.60 -12.76 11.55
C VAL A 24 -9.96 -13.44 11.36
N GLU A 25 -10.53 -13.97 12.44
CA GLU A 25 -11.91 -14.46 12.43
C GLU A 25 -12.86 -13.25 12.41
N MET A 26 -13.36 -12.91 11.22
CA MET A 26 -14.46 -11.94 11.06
C MET A 26 -15.79 -12.67 10.88
N PRO A 27 -16.89 -12.13 11.45
CA PRO A 27 -18.14 -12.85 11.59
C PRO A 27 -18.77 -13.16 10.23
N VAL A 28 -18.96 -14.45 9.98
CA VAL A 28 -19.68 -15.00 8.83
C VAL A 28 -21.18 -14.83 9.09
N GLN A 29 -21.78 -13.75 8.60
CA GLN A 29 -23.23 -13.69 8.43
C GLN A 29 -23.57 -13.63 6.95
N GLY A 30 -24.00 -14.79 6.43
CA GLY A 30 -24.54 -14.90 5.09
C GLY A 30 -25.90 -14.20 4.97
N GLY A 31 -26.12 -13.56 3.83
CA GLY A 31 -27.47 -13.24 3.34
C GLY A 31 -27.72 -11.77 2.98
N VAL A 32 -26.94 -10.82 3.50
CA VAL A 32 -27.11 -9.38 3.19
C VAL A 32 -25.84 -8.89 2.50
N MET A 33 -26.00 -8.20 1.37
CA MET A 33 -24.88 -7.53 0.70
C MET A 33 -24.17 -6.65 1.71
N PRO A 34 -22.86 -6.82 1.94
CA PRO A 34 -22.14 -5.89 2.80
C PRO A 34 -22.35 -4.49 2.21
N GLU A 35 -22.69 -3.53 3.07
CA GLU A 35 -22.68 -2.13 2.69
C GLU A 35 -21.28 -1.77 2.18
N LYS A 36 -21.19 -0.90 1.17
CA LYS A 36 -19.91 -0.53 0.58
C LYS A 36 -19.00 0.07 1.67
N PRO A 37 -17.86 -0.55 2.01
CA PRO A 37 -17.06 -0.12 3.14
C PRO A 37 -16.29 1.17 2.83
N VAL A 38 -15.99 1.91 3.89
CA VAL A 38 -15.03 3.01 3.83
C VAL A 38 -13.63 2.41 3.88
N CYS A 39 -12.96 2.37 2.73
CA CYS A 39 -11.60 1.85 2.59
C CYS A 39 -10.55 2.96 2.55
N THR A 40 -10.94 4.23 2.68
CA THR A 40 -10.04 5.36 2.46
C THR A 40 -9.97 6.28 3.66
N LYS A 41 -8.79 6.83 3.91
CA LYS A 41 -8.57 7.83 4.96
C LYS A 41 -7.67 8.95 4.45
N LYS A 42 -8.08 10.19 4.67
CA LYS A 42 -7.31 11.40 4.36
C LYS A 42 -6.88 12.04 5.68
N LEU A 43 -5.58 12.15 5.90
CA LEU A 43 -4.99 12.87 7.03
C LEU A 43 -4.32 14.13 6.50
N ARG A 44 -4.58 15.26 7.15
CA ARG A 44 -3.98 16.55 6.80
C ARG A 44 -3.37 17.15 8.06
N ARG A 45 -2.07 17.45 8.00
CA ARG A 45 -1.30 18.00 9.12
C ARG A 45 -0.58 19.26 8.66
N ARG A 46 -0.47 20.23 9.55
CA ARG A 46 0.19 21.51 9.28
C ARG A 46 1.39 21.66 10.20
N TYR A 47 2.50 22.11 9.63
CA TYR A 47 3.78 22.26 10.31
C TYR A 47 4.31 23.68 10.13
N VAL A 48 4.95 24.20 11.17
CA VAL A 48 5.62 25.51 11.22
C VAL A 48 7.00 25.37 11.85
N GLU A 49 7.90 26.32 11.64
CA GLU A 49 9.20 26.31 12.31
C GLU A 49 9.02 26.56 13.82
N GLU A 50 9.93 26.02 14.64
CA GLU A 50 9.85 26.07 16.11
C GLU A 50 9.80 27.52 16.65
N ASP A 51 10.54 28.42 16.01
CA ASP A 51 10.56 29.86 16.34
C ASP A 51 9.19 30.53 16.16
N ASP A 52 8.36 30.02 15.24
CA ASP A 52 7.00 30.50 15.02
C ASP A 52 5.97 29.81 15.94
N ALA A 53 6.32 28.65 16.49
CA ALA A 53 5.45 27.81 17.31
C ALA A 53 5.46 28.17 18.80
N THR A 54 6.50 28.86 19.29
CA THR A 54 6.72 29.17 20.72
C THR A 54 5.62 30.02 21.38
N SER A 55 4.64 30.51 20.62
CA SER A 55 3.48 31.27 21.14
C SER A 55 2.18 30.47 21.23
N VAL A 56 2.20 29.15 20.95
CA VAL A 56 1.00 28.30 20.90
C VAL A 56 0.97 27.29 22.04
N ILE A 57 0.02 27.49 22.97
CA ILE A 57 -0.38 26.47 23.93
C ILE A 57 -1.26 25.46 23.19
N THR A 58 -0.79 24.22 23.04
CA THR A 58 -1.53 23.10 22.43
C THR A 58 -2.52 22.53 23.45
N SER A 59 -3.65 23.21 23.68
CA SER A 59 -4.65 22.75 24.66
C SER A 59 -5.97 22.26 24.06
N GLU A 60 -6.02 21.98 22.77
CA GLU A 60 -7.27 21.51 22.16
C GLU A 60 -7.00 20.24 21.35
N GLU A 61 -7.66 19.17 21.80
CA GLU A 61 -7.68 17.82 21.24
C GLU A 61 -8.28 17.87 19.82
N ASP A 62 -7.47 18.30 18.87
CA ASP A 62 -7.83 18.29 17.47
C ASP A 62 -7.57 16.86 16.95
N ASP A 63 -8.56 16.25 16.28
CA ASP A 63 -8.58 14.85 15.78
C ASP A 63 -7.37 14.46 14.89
N CYS A 64 -6.49 15.42 14.60
CA CYS A 64 -5.25 15.26 13.87
C CYS A 64 -4.07 14.72 14.70
N ILE A 65 -4.20 14.57 16.03
CA ILE A 65 -3.14 14.05 16.92
C ILE A 65 -3.30 12.55 17.20
N SER A 66 -4.44 11.93 16.90
CA SER A 66 -4.64 10.51 17.17
C SER A 66 -3.76 9.64 16.25
N PRO A 67 -2.84 8.81 16.80
CA PRO A 67 -1.99 7.94 16.01
C PRO A 67 -2.84 6.78 15.52
N GLY A 68 -3.48 6.95 14.36
CA GLY A 68 -4.08 5.85 13.63
C GLY A 68 -2.98 4.95 13.07
N TYR A 69 -2.35 4.14 13.92
CA TYR A 69 -1.17 3.30 13.65
C TYR A 69 -1.28 2.39 12.41
N HIS A 70 -2.49 2.11 11.94
CA HIS A 70 -2.74 1.25 10.78
C HIS A 70 -3.08 2.01 9.49
N THR A 71 -3.20 3.35 9.55
CA THR A 71 -3.74 4.16 8.43
C THR A 71 -2.93 5.40 8.10
N SER A 72 -1.83 5.68 8.82
CA SER A 72 -0.94 6.80 8.51
C SER A 72 0.51 6.38 8.71
N LEU A 73 1.38 6.86 7.84
CA LEU A 73 2.82 6.68 7.99
C LEU A 73 3.35 7.67 9.03
N PRO A 74 4.22 7.24 9.96
CA PRO A 74 4.94 8.17 10.83
C PRO A 74 5.81 9.09 9.96
N MET A 75 5.94 10.36 10.37
CA MET A 75 6.70 11.36 9.64
C MET A 75 7.48 12.24 10.59
N GLU A 76 8.70 12.57 10.20
CA GLU A 76 9.53 13.64 10.75
C GLU A 76 9.60 14.74 9.69
N VAL A 77 9.33 15.98 10.08
CA VAL A 77 9.27 17.12 9.16
C VAL A 77 10.34 18.12 9.57
N HIS A 78 11.22 18.45 8.63
CA HIS A 78 12.34 19.34 8.88
C HIS A 78 12.29 20.57 7.97
N GLY A 79 12.57 21.73 8.55
CA GLY A 79 12.71 23.00 7.87
C GLY A 79 14.17 23.29 7.50
N SER A 80 14.51 24.57 7.52
CA SER A 80 15.87 25.03 7.24
C SER A 80 16.90 24.41 8.21
N CYS A 81 18.09 24.09 7.71
CA CYS A 81 19.18 23.49 8.50
C CYS A 81 18.79 22.17 9.22
N TYR A 82 17.79 21.45 8.70
CA TYR A 82 17.29 20.21 9.29
C TYR A 82 16.62 20.40 10.67
N SER A 83 16.19 21.62 11.00
CA SER A 83 15.46 21.89 12.24
C SER A 83 14.09 21.23 12.22
N GLU A 84 13.70 20.57 13.32
CA GLU A 84 12.40 19.89 13.42
C GLU A 84 11.25 20.90 13.43
N MET A 85 10.25 20.66 12.60
CA MET A 85 9.06 21.52 12.52
C MET A 85 7.97 21.04 13.47
N GLN A 86 7.29 22.00 14.10
CA GLN A 86 6.21 21.73 15.06
C GLN A 86 4.87 21.61 14.34
N MET A 87 4.11 20.57 14.69
CA MET A 87 2.75 20.42 14.21
C MET A 87 1.82 21.40 14.93
N ILE A 88 0.97 22.11 14.19
CA ILE A 88 -0.01 23.04 14.76
C ILE A 88 -1.43 22.76 14.26
N SER A 89 -2.42 23.07 15.10
CA SER A 89 -3.84 23.02 14.73
C SER A 89 -4.19 24.11 13.73
N GLN A 90 -5.32 23.95 13.05
CA GLN A 90 -5.82 24.96 12.11
C GLN A 90 -6.19 26.27 12.84
N ALA A 91 -6.69 26.19 14.07
CA ALA A 91 -6.99 27.36 14.90
C ALA A 91 -5.74 28.16 15.26
N SER A 92 -4.66 27.47 15.67
CA SER A 92 -3.37 28.10 15.97
C SER A 92 -2.78 28.80 14.74
N TYR A 93 -2.89 28.19 13.57
CA TYR A 93 -2.45 28.79 12.32
C TYR A 93 -3.16 30.12 12.01
N HIS A 94 -4.48 30.18 12.20
CA HIS A 94 -5.25 31.42 11.94
C HIS A 94 -4.81 32.60 12.82
N ARG A 95 -4.29 32.31 14.03
CA ARG A 95 -3.75 33.31 14.95
C ARG A 95 -2.33 33.74 14.56
N LEU A 96 -1.45 32.79 14.26
CA LEU A 96 -0.04 33.05 13.96
C LEU A 96 0.17 33.76 12.62
N ARG A 97 -0.63 33.41 11.60
CA ARG A 97 -0.49 33.92 10.22
C ARG A 97 0.95 33.80 9.67
N CYS A 98 1.68 32.79 10.10
CA CYS A 98 3.04 32.50 9.65
C CYS A 98 3.07 31.62 8.40
N SER A 99 4.27 31.45 7.83
CA SER A 99 4.50 30.48 6.78
C SER A 99 4.32 29.07 7.34
N SER A 100 3.68 28.18 6.57
CA SER A 100 3.44 26.81 7.04
C SER A 100 3.47 25.82 5.89
N VAL A 101 3.86 24.59 6.22
CA VAL A 101 3.84 23.45 5.32
C VAL A 101 2.63 22.59 5.65
N VAL A 102 1.87 22.21 4.63
CA VAL A 102 0.73 21.31 4.77
C VAL A 102 1.08 19.99 4.12
N ILE A 103 1.03 18.92 4.91
CA ILE A 103 1.23 17.55 4.42
C ILE A 103 -0.10 16.82 4.45
N THR A 104 -0.45 16.21 3.32
CA THR A 104 -1.67 15.41 3.19
C THR A 104 -1.28 13.98 2.86
N GLN A 105 -1.72 13.03 3.69
CA GLN A 105 -1.59 11.59 3.45
C GLN A 105 -2.95 11.00 3.07
N HIS A 106 -2.98 10.29 1.95
CA HIS A 106 -4.14 9.53 1.50
C HIS A 106 -3.80 8.05 1.61
N SER A 107 -4.61 7.33 2.37
CA SER A 107 -4.42 5.89 2.62
C SER A 107 -5.60 5.11 2.08
N PHE A 108 -5.30 3.92 1.56
CA PHE A 108 -6.28 2.97 1.07
C PHE A 108 -6.08 1.63 1.76
N ASP A 109 -7.09 1.17 2.50
CA ASP A 109 -7.12 -0.12 3.17
C ASP A 109 -7.47 -1.22 2.16
N LEU A 110 -6.42 -1.86 1.64
CA LEU A 110 -6.54 -2.96 0.71
C LEU A 110 -7.09 -4.23 1.37
N GLU A 111 -6.95 -4.42 2.67
CA GLU A 111 -7.45 -5.63 3.35
C GLU A 111 -8.97 -5.60 3.40
N THR A 112 -9.55 -4.50 3.91
CA THR A 112 -11.00 -4.30 3.94
C THR A 112 -11.61 -4.32 2.54
N PHE A 113 -10.95 -3.65 1.58
CA PHE A 113 -11.40 -3.65 0.19
C PHE A 113 -11.37 -5.05 -0.44
N THR A 114 -10.27 -5.80 -0.26
CA THR A 114 -10.10 -7.15 -0.82
C THR A 114 -11.16 -8.09 -0.26
N TYR A 115 -11.38 -8.06 1.05
CA TYR A 115 -12.42 -8.87 1.69
C TYR A 115 -13.81 -8.59 1.11
N TYR A 116 -14.17 -7.31 0.99
CA TYR A 116 -15.46 -6.90 0.44
C TYR A 116 -15.66 -7.40 -1.00
N VAL A 117 -14.67 -7.16 -1.86
CA VAL A 117 -14.73 -7.52 -3.28
C VAL A 117 -14.77 -9.02 -3.47
N ILE A 118 -13.97 -9.78 -2.73
CA ILE A 118 -13.98 -11.25 -2.79
C ILE A 118 -15.31 -11.82 -2.29
N SER A 119 -15.86 -11.27 -1.21
CA SER A 119 -17.15 -11.71 -0.67
C SER A 119 -18.27 -11.51 -1.70
N LEU A 120 -18.28 -10.34 -2.35
CA LEU A 120 -19.22 -10.04 -3.43
C LEU A 120 -19.04 -10.99 -4.62
N LEU A 121 -17.79 -11.27 -5.01
CA LEU A 121 -17.47 -12.20 -6.09
C LEU A 121 -17.94 -13.62 -5.75
N CYS A 122 -17.65 -14.11 -4.54
CA CYS A 122 -18.11 -15.41 -4.06
C CYS A 122 -19.64 -15.52 -4.14
N GLN A 123 -20.36 -14.51 -3.66
CA GLN A 123 -21.82 -14.50 -3.69
C GLN A 123 -22.37 -14.53 -5.12
N LYS A 124 -21.78 -13.76 -6.04
CA LYS A 124 -22.14 -13.78 -7.47
C LYS A 124 -21.98 -15.17 -8.09
N HIS A 125 -21.00 -15.94 -7.62
CA HIS A 125 -20.72 -17.31 -8.06
C HIS A 125 -21.35 -18.40 -7.19
N GLN A 126 -22.28 -18.06 -6.28
CA GLN A 126 -22.93 -19.01 -5.35
C GLN A 126 -21.92 -19.81 -4.50
N LYS A 127 -20.87 -19.13 -4.05
CA LYS A 127 -19.82 -19.66 -3.18
C LYS A 127 -19.84 -18.93 -1.84
N ILE A 128 -19.41 -19.63 -0.79
CA ILE A 128 -19.21 -19.10 0.54
C ILE A 128 -17.70 -18.89 0.72
N TYR A 129 -17.30 -17.63 0.90
CA TYR A 129 -15.93 -17.27 1.24
C TYR A 129 -15.50 -17.95 2.54
N ASN A 130 -14.24 -18.40 2.60
CA ASN A 130 -13.68 -19.09 3.76
C ASN A 130 -12.48 -18.33 4.33
N VAL A 131 -11.32 -18.43 3.68
CA VAL A 131 -10.07 -17.82 4.14
C VAL A 131 -9.34 -17.19 2.97
N PHE A 132 -8.80 -16.00 3.20
CA PHE A 132 -7.92 -15.30 2.29
C PHE A 132 -6.44 -15.66 2.59
N TYR A 133 -5.61 -15.84 1.55
CA TYR A 133 -4.22 -16.31 1.69
C TYR A 133 -3.17 -15.24 1.37
N ASP A 134 -3.23 -14.64 0.19
CA ASP A 134 -2.19 -13.74 -0.33
C ASP A 134 -2.78 -12.79 -1.38
N TRP A 135 -2.31 -11.54 -1.39
CA TRP A 135 -2.80 -10.49 -2.29
C TRP A 135 -1.62 -9.66 -2.78
N ALA A 136 -1.73 -9.16 -4.00
CA ALA A 136 -0.77 -8.23 -4.57
C ALA A 136 -1.51 -7.25 -5.45
N TYR A 137 -1.02 -6.02 -5.50
CA TYR A 137 -1.58 -4.97 -6.33
C TYR A 137 -0.48 -4.34 -7.17
N GLU A 138 -0.88 -3.76 -8.29
CA GLU A 138 -0.03 -2.93 -9.13
C GLU A 138 -0.81 -1.69 -9.55
N VAL A 139 -0.16 -0.53 -9.46
CA VAL A 139 -0.70 0.73 -10.00
C VAL A 139 -0.47 0.72 -11.51
N ILE A 140 -1.53 0.82 -12.28
CA ILE A 140 -1.47 0.79 -13.75
C ILE A 140 -1.34 2.20 -14.31
N SER A 141 -2.11 3.15 -13.77
CA SER A 141 -2.16 4.51 -14.28
C SER A 141 -2.55 5.49 -13.18
N VAL A 142 -2.08 6.73 -13.31
CA VAL A 142 -2.43 7.84 -12.44
C VAL A 142 -2.79 9.02 -13.33
N CYS A 143 -4.02 9.51 -13.23
CA CYS A 143 -4.43 10.75 -13.89
C CYS A 143 -4.28 11.92 -12.91
N PRO A 144 -3.31 12.83 -13.09
CA PRO A 144 -3.13 13.95 -12.17
C PRO A 144 -4.27 14.97 -12.23
N LEU A 145 -4.92 15.13 -13.39
CA LEU A 145 -6.01 16.10 -13.58
C LEU A 145 -7.29 15.69 -12.83
N SER A 146 -7.70 14.43 -12.96
CA SER A 146 -8.85 13.89 -12.23
C SER A 146 -8.50 13.33 -10.86
N GLN A 147 -7.21 13.32 -10.51
CA GLN A 147 -6.66 12.73 -9.28
C GLN A 147 -7.10 11.27 -9.06
N THR A 148 -7.27 10.53 -10.15
CA THR A 148 -7.77 9.16 -10.15
C THR A 148 -6.64 8.19 -10.45
N ILE A 149 -6.47 7.21 -9.57
CA ILE A 149 -5.52 6.11 -9.70
C ILE A 149 -6.29 4.88 -10.21
N VAL A 150 -5.71 4.18 -11.18
CA VAL A 150 -6.19 2.88 -11.66
C VAL A 150 -5.24 1.82 -11.14
N CYS A 151 -5.79 0.83 -10.43
CA CYS A 151 -5.05 -0.24 -9.80
C CYS A 151 -5.61 -1.60 -10.23
N MET A 152 -4.73 -2.59 -10.31
CA MET A 152 -5.12 -3.99 -10.42
C MET A 152 -4.70 -4.71 -9.15
N LEU A 153 -5.66 -5.39 -8.53
CA LEU A 153 -5.47 -6.30 -7.41
C LEU A 153 -5.58 -7.73 -7.91
N THR A 154 -4.62 -8.57 -7.56
CA THR A 154 -4.74 -10.02 -7.66
C THR A 154 -4.93 -10.53 -6.23
N ALA A 155 -5.81 -11.50 -6.04
CA ALA A 155 -6.06 -12.09 -4.73
C ALA A 155 -6.23 -13.60 -4.81
N GLN A 156 -5.67 -14.31 -3.83
CA GLN A 156 -5.82 -15.74 -3.64
C GLN A 156 -6.58 -16.01 -2.35
N PHE A 157 -7.63 -16.83 -2.45
CA PHE A 157 -8.51 -17.14 -1.34
C PHE A 157 -9.11 -18.53 -1.51
N SER A 158 -9.72 -19.05 -0.46
CA SER A 158 -10.50 -20.26 -0.48
C SER A 158 -11.97 -19.93 -0.34
N ALA A 159 -12.79 -20.66 -1.09
CA ALA A 159 -14.23 -20.60 -0.98
C ALA A 159 -14.78 -22.01 -1.15
N ARG A 160 -15.98 -22.23 -0.61
CA ARG A 160 -16.72 -23.49 -0.79
C ARG A 160 -17.97 -23.24 -1.60
N ASP A 161 -18.41 -24.24 -2.32
CA ASP A 161 -19.71 -24.16 -2.98
C ASP A 161 -20.81 -24.07 -1.92
N GLN A 162 -21.83 -23.25 -2.19
CA GLN A 162 -23.00 -23.20 -1.31
C GLN A 162 -23.66 -24.59 -1.33
N PRO A 163 -23.88 -25.22 -0.16
CA PRO A 163 -24.24 -26.62 -0.11
C PRO A 163 -25.61 -26.86 -0.77
N LEU A 164 -25.61 -27.56 -1.91
CA LEU A 164 -26.82 -28.11 -2.52
C LEU A 164 -27.25 -29.42 -1.84
N ALA A 165 -26.35 -30.08 -1.10
CA ALA A 165 -26.60 -31.34 -0.39
C ALA A 165 -25.77 -31.44 0.90
N ILE A 166 -26.29 -32.19 1.88
CA ILE A 166 -25.59 -32.50 3.14
C ILE A 166 -24.43 -33.44 2.82
N CYS A 167 -23.22 -32.91 2.78
CA CYS A 167 -22.04 -33.76 2.67
C CYS A 167 -21.85 -34.55 3.98
N ILE A 168 -21.78 -35.88 3.87
CA ILE A 168 -21.56 -36.82 4.98
C ILE A 168 -20.26 -36.49 5.75
N HIS A 169 -19.27 -35.90 5.07
CA HIS A 169 -18.00 -35.50 5.66
C HIS A 169 -17.95 -34.04 6.15
N CYS A 170 -18.94 -33.20 5.83
CA CYS A 170 -18.95 -31.79 6.24
C CYS A 170 -19.92 -31.54 7.40
N THR A 171 -19.85 -32.33 8.48
CA THR A 171 -20.63 -32.21 9.73
C THR A 171 -20.44 -30.85 10.44
N GLY A 172 -20.91 -29.77 9.81
CA GLY A 172 -20.79 -28.40 10.27
C GLY A 172 -19.39 -27.78 10.21
N ARG A 173 -18.35 -28.52 9.78
CA ARG A 173 -16.98 -28.01 9.77
C ARG A 173 -16.62 -27.22 8.50
N MET A 174 -15.87 -26.13 8.69
CA MET A 174 -15.49 -25.16 7.66
C MET A 174 -14.35 -25.66 6.73
N ASP A 175 -13.67 -26.73 7.10
CA ASP A 175 -12.42 -27.24 6.52
C ASP A 175 -12.60 -28.50 5.66
N CYS A 176 -13.82 -28.75 5.17
CA CYS A 176 -14.14 -29.93 4.38
C CYS A 176 -13.32 -29.95 3.06
N VAL A 177 -12.30 -30.80 2.99
CA VAL A 177 -11.32 -30.88 1.87
C VAL A 177 -11.99 -31.09 0.50
N PHE A 178 -13.17 -31.71 0.47
CA PHE A 178 -13.91 -31.98 -0.76
C PHE A 178 -14.68 -30.77 -1.32
N HIS A 179 -14.98 -29.77 -0.49
CA HIS A 179 -15.75 -28.60 -0.88
C HIS A 179 -14.96 -27.30 -0.79
N ASN A 180 -13.87 -27.27 -0.02
CA ASN A 180 -13.00 -26.11 0.06
C ASN A 180 -12.05 -26.10 -1.14
N ARG A 181 -12.27 -25.16 -2.06
CA ARG A 181 -11.44 -24.97 -3.26
C ARG A 181 -10.67 -23.66 -3.13
N GLN A 182 -9.48 -23.62 -3.72
CA GLN A 182 -8.67 -22.41 -3.79
C GLN A 182 -8.95 -21.69 -5.10
N TYR A 183 -9.05 -20.37 -5.03
CA TYR A 183 -9.33 -19.51 -6.16
C TYR A 183 -8.34 -18.36 -6.24
N GLU A 184 -8.07 -17.95 -7.47
CA GLU A 184 -7.40 -16.71 -7.80
C GLU A 184 -8.38 -15.82 -8.57
N SER A 185 -8.41 -14.53 -8.22
CA SER A 185 -9.18 -13.52 -8.95
C SER A 185 -8.34 -12.29 -9.19
N ARG A 186 -8.71 -11.57 -10.26
CA ARG A 186 -8.11 -10.30 -10.68
C ARG A 186 -9.19 -9.24 -10.65
N ILE A 187 -8.89 -8.12 -10.05
CA ILE A 187 -9.84 -7.05 -9.80
C ILE A 187 -9.19 -5.78 -10.32
N LEU A 188 -9.83 -5.15 -11.31
CA LEU A 188 -9.46 -3.82 -11.78
C LEU A 188 -10.34 -2.80 -11.06
N PHE A 189 -9.74 -1.80 -10.44
CA PHE A 189 -10.48 -0.77 -9.72
C PHE A 189 -9.83 0.60 -9.85
N THR A 190 -10.62 1.63 -9.57
CA THR A 190 -10.17 3.01 -9.49
C THR A 190 -10.32 3.55 -8.08
N TRP A 191 -9.45 4.50 -7.77
CA TRP A 191 -9.50 5.27 -6.54
C TRP A 191 -9.25 6.74 -6.85
N ASN A 192 -10.23 7.59 -6.54
CA ASN A 192 -10.08 9.03 -6.60
C ASN A 192 -9.47 9.53 -5.28
N MET A 193 -8.27 10.10 -5.36
CA MET A 193 -7.52 10.53 -4.18
C MET A 193 -8.23 11.66 -3.43
N GLU A 194 -8.85 12.59 -4.14
CA GLU A 194 -9.47 13.77 -3.51
C GLU A 194 -10.76 13.43 -2.76
N SER A 195 -11.69 12.77 -3.45
CA SER A 195 -12.98 12.39 -2.88
C SER A 195 -12.92 11.14 -2.00
N GLY A 196 -11.84 10.36 -2.08
CA GLY A 196 -11.72 9.07 -1.42
C GLY A 196 -12.62 7.97 -2.01
N GLN A 197 -13.37 8.26 -3.07
CA GLN A 197 -14.26 7.30 -3.70
C GLN A 197 -13.48 6.26 -4.50
N TRP A 198 -13.95 5.02 -4.45
CA TRP A 198 -13.37 3.91 -5.22
C TRP A 198 -14.45 3.15 -5.97
N LEU A 199 -14.10 2.55 -7.09
CA LEU A 199 -15.02 1.80 -7.95
C LEU A 199 -14.31 0.58 -8.54
N VAL A 200 -14.94 -0.58 -8.48
CA VAL A 200 -14.46 -1.76 -9.22
C VAL A 200 -14.94 -1.64 -10.67
N LEU A 201 -14.00 -1.66 -11.60
CA LEU A 201 -14.26 -1.59 -13.03
C LEU A 201 -14.50 -2.98 -13.62
N ASP A 202 -13.70 -3.96 -13.20
CA ASP A 202 -13.78 -5.32 -13.69
C ASP A 202 -13.46 -6.33 -12.60
N TYR A 203 -14.26 -7.39 -12.56
CA TYR A 203 -14.03 -8.57 -11.75
C TYR A 203 -13.65 -9.65 -12.75
N GLY A 204 -12.35 -9.83 -12.97
CA GLY A 204 -11.84 -10.83 -13.87
C GLY A 204 -12.30 -12.25 -13.50
N GLU A 205 -11.92 -13.22 -14.32
CA GLU A 205 -12.36 -14.61 -14.12
C GLU A 205 -11.92 -15.17 -12.77
N LEU A 206 -12.86 -15.83 -12.08
CA LEU A 206 -12.58 -16.62 -10.88
C LEU A 206 -11.94 -17.96 -11.29
N LYS A 207 -10.62 -18.09 -11.10
CA LYS A 207 -9.86 -19.27 -11.53
C LYS A 207 -9.61 -20.22 -10.37
N GLU A 208 -10.04 -21.46 -10.51
CA GLU A 208 -9.76 -22.50 -9.51
C GLU A 208 -8.30 -22.98 -9.60
N VAL A 209 -7.58 -22.88 -8.49
CA VAL A 209 -6.19 -23.30 -8.38
C VAL A 209 -6.16 -24.71 -7.78
N HIS A 210 -5.76 -25.69 -8.60
CA HIS A 210 -5.76 -27.10 -8.23
C HIS A 210 -4.50 -27.53 -7.47
N GLU A 211 -3.44 -26.72 -7.51
CA GLU A 211 -2.22 -26.97 -6.73
C GLU A 211 -2.39 -26.39 -5.32
N GLN A 212 -2.50 -27.27 -4.32
CA GLN A 212 -2.47 -26.87 -2.91
C GLN A 212 -1.22 -26.04 -2.62
N PHE A 213 -1.43 -24.81 -2.16
CA PHE A 213 -0.38 -23.90 -1.77
C PHE A 213 0.48 -24.52 -0.67
N ASN A 214 1.69 -24.97 -1.02
CA ASN A 214 2.69 -25.36 -0.04
C ASN A 214 3.77 -24.26 -0.02
N PRO A 215 3.84 -23.42 1.03
CA PRO A 215 4.84 -22.37 1.16
C PRO A 215 6.28 -22.90 0.95
N LEU A 216 6.53 -24.16 1.33
CA LEU A 216 7.83 -24.82 1.22
C LEU A 216 8.17 -25.22 -0.23
N LYS A 217 7.18 -25.47 -1.10
CA LYS A 217 7.42 -25.75 -2.53
C LYS A 217 7.81 -24.49 -3.31
N ARG A 218 7.61 -23.28 -2.77
CA ARG A 218 8.11 -22.01 -3.34
C ARG A 218 9.62 -21.83 -3.17
N LEU A 219 10.25 -22.45 -2.15
CA LEU A 219 11.70 -22.32 -1.95
C LEU A 219 12.55 -23.05 -3.00
N GLY A 220 12.00 -24.05 -3.69
CA GLY A 220 12.77 -24.93 -4.59
C GLY A 220 12.58 -24.72 -6.09
N LYS A 221 11.61 -23.91 -6.51
CA LYS A 221 11.36 -23.61 -7.93
C LYS A 221 11.17 -22.10 -8.10
N ALA A 222 11.89 -21.51 -9.06
CA ALA A 222 11.83 -20.10 -9.44
C ALA A 222 10.47 -19.68 -10.03
N ARG A 223 9.37 -19.92 -9.31
CA ARG A 223 8.06 -19.36 -9.63
C ARG A 223 8.05 -17.91 -9.18
N LEU A 224 7.57 -17.04 -10.07
CA LEU A 224 7.39 -15.62 -9.79
C LEU A 224 6.58 -15.43 -8.50
N THR A 225 7.00 -14.51 -7.65
CA THR A 225 6.19 -14.12 -6.49
C THR A 225 4.88 -13.47 -6.97
N PHE A 226 3.87 -13.46 -6.11
CA PHE A 226 2.57 -12.88 -6.45
C PHE A 226 2.68 -11.39 -6.84
N ALA A 227 3.54 -10.64 -6.13
CA ALA A 227 3.92 -9.28 -6.49
C ALA A 227 4.60 -9.17 -7.87
N GLN A 228 5.50 -10.10 -8.21
CA GLN A 228 6.12 -10.12 -9.54
C GLN A 228 5.11 -10.42 -10.65
N MET A 229 4.12 -11.29 -10.39
CA MET A 229 3.03 -11.55 -11.33
C MET A 229 2.13 -10.33 -11.51
N ALA A 230 1.69 -9.69 -10.41
CA ALA A 230 0.89 -8.46 -10.45
C ALA A 230 1.63 -7.36 -11.25
N LYS A 231 2.92 -7.17 -10.98
CA LYS A 231 3.77 -6.22 -11.71
C LYS A 231 3.90 -6.54 -13.19
N LYS A 232 4.10 -7.80 -13.56
CA LYS A 232 4.20 -8.20 -14.97
C LYS A 232 2.88 -7.91 -15.70
N MET A 233 1.76 -8.31 -15.11
CA MET A 233 0.43 -8.09 -15.69
C MET A 233 0.06 -6.61 -15.77
N GLY A 234 0.36 -5.82 -14.73
CA GLY A 234 0.11 -4.38 -14.76
C GLY A 234 0.90 -3.68 -15.87
N LYS A 235 2.15 -4.11 -16.12
CA LYS A 235 2.94 -3.63 -17.28
C LYS A 235 2.32 -4.01 -18.61
N GLU A 236 1.90 -5.26 -18.77
CA GLU A 236 1.23 -5.73 -20.00
C GLU A 236 -0.06 -4.95 -20.26
N MET A 237 -0.84 -4.66 -19.21
CA MET A 237 -2.05 -3.86 -19.29
C MET A 237 -1.76 -2.41 -19.65
N ALA A 238 -0.74 -1.79 -19.03
CA ALA A 238 -0.31 -0.43 -19.36
C ALA A 238 0.09 -0.30 -20.84
N VAL A 239 0.88 -1.27 -21.35
CA VAL A 239 1.28 -1.32 -22.76
C VAL A 239 0.08 -1.52 -23.68
N SER A 240 -0.81 -2.46 -23.36
CA SER A 240 -2.00 -2.77 -24.17
C SER A 240 -2.96 -1.57 -24.27
N LEU A 241 -3.12 -0.82 -23.18
CA LEU A 241 -3.94 0.39 -23.15
C LEU A 241 -3.28 1.59 -23.85
N GLY A 242 -2.09 1.41 -24.44
CA GLY A 242 -1.34 2.51 -25.05
C GLY A 242 -1.02 3.62 -24.05
N LEU A 243 -0.97 3.29 -22.75
CA LEU A 243 -0.53 4.19 -21.69
C LEU A 243 0.99 4.33 -21.76
N ASN A 244 1.48 4.82 -22.90
CA ASN A 244 2.75 5.51 -22.93
C ASN A 244 2.59 6.68 -21.96
N LEU A 245 3.46 6.73 -20.95
CA LEU A 245 3.38 7.76 -19.92
C LEU A 245 3.25 9.13 -20.62
N PRO A 246 2.19 9.90 -20.36
CA PRO A 246 1.97 11.14 -21.10
C PRO A 246 3.10 12.14 -20.81
N ASP A 247 3.23 13.17 -21.65
CA ASP A 247 4.30 14.18 -21.57
C ASP A 247 4.49 14.79 -20.17
N TYR A 248 3.47 14.84 -19.30
CA TYR A 248 3.62 15.34 -17.92
C TYR A 248 4.59 14.53 -17.05
N THR A 249 4.90 13.28 -17.43
CA THR A 249 5.87 12.42 -16.74
C THR A 249 7.32 12.62 -17.20
N SER A 250 7.56 13.41 -18.25
CA SER A 250 8.90 13.83 -18.69
C SER A 250 9.71 14.46 -17.54
N ASN A 251 9.03 15.05 -16.57
CA ASN A 251 9.64 15.66 -15.39
C ASN A 251 9.96 14.66 -14.26
N LEU A 252 9.48 13.41 -14.32
CA LEU A 252 9.79 12.40 -13.31
C LEU A 252 11.21 11.84 -13.53
N ARG A 253 12.18 12.51 -12.92
CA ARG A 253 13.60 12.10 -13.00
C ARG A 253 13.93 11.10 -11.88
N VAL A 254 14.12 9.83 -12.24
CA VAL A 254 14.55 8.78 -11.30
C VAL A 254 16.07 8.66 -11.30
N LEU A 255 16.73 9.20 -10.27
CA LEU A 255 18.19 9.13 -10.10
C LEU A 255 18.57 7.99 -9.16
N ASN A 256 19.04 6.87 -9.71
CA ASN A 256 19.62 5.77 -8.93
C ASN A 256 21.15 5.89 -8.86
N SER A 257 21.74 5.94 -7.66
CA SER A 257 23.20 5.97 -7.45
C SER A 257 23.71 4.62 -6.91
N ASP A 258 23.29 3.51 -7.52
CA ASP A 258 23.81 2.20 -7.17
C ASP A 258 25.30 2.13 -7.52
N ILE A 259 26.14 2.27 -6.51
CA ILE A 259 27.60 2.24 -6.60
C ILE A 259 28.14 0.92 -7.18
N ARG A 260 27.35 -0.17 -7.14
CA ARG A 260 27.71 -1.46 -7.76
C ARG A 260 27.69 -1.41 -9.29
N LYS A 261 27.02 -0.40 -9.85
CA LYS A 261 26.96 -0.10 -11.28
C LYS A 261 27.30 1.38 -11.45
N SER A 262 28.54 1.75 -11.13
CA SER A 262 29.03 3.13 -11.26
C SER A 262 28.60 3.69 -12.61
N LYS A 263 27.77 4.73 -12.61
CA LYS A 263 27.27 5.34 -13.84
C LYS A 263 28.45 5.94 -14.61
N MET A 264 28.64 5.50 -15.86
CA MET A 264 29.72 5.98 -16.71
C MET A 264 29.51 7.43 -17.17
N PHE A 265 28.25 7.86 -17.23
CA PHE A 265 27.87 9.22 -17.58
C PHE A 265 26.52 9.60 -16.96
N ILE A 266 26.24 10.90 -16.93
CA ILE A 266 24.93 11.50 -16.62
C ILE A 266 24.63 12.47 -17.75
N SER A 267 23.42 12.40 -18.29
CA SER A 267 22.98 13.26 -19.40
C SER A 267 21.81 14.15 -18.98
N ASP A 268 21.85 15.40 -19.41
CA ASP A 268 20.71 16.32 -19.44
C ASP A 268 20.32 16.54 -20.90
N LEU A 269 19.28 15.84 -21.34
CA LEU A 269 18.83 15.87 -22.73
C LEU A 269 18.18 17.21 -23.09
N ASP A 270 17.53 17.88 -22.14
CA ASP A 270 16.85 19.16 -22.37
C ASP A 270 17.87 20.25 -22.70
N ASN A 271 19.03 20.19 -22.05
CA ASN A 271 20.14 21.12 -22.26
C ASN A 271 21.24 20.58 -23.20
N MET A 272 21.08 19.35 -23.71
CA MET A 272 22.06 18.66 -24.56
C MET A 272 23.46 18.56 -23.93
N VAL A 273 23.53 18.31 -22.62
CA VAL A 273 24.78 18.20 -21.86
C VAL A 273 25.00 16.77 -21.38
N GLU A 274 26.24 16.28 -21.47
CA GLU A 274 26.65 14.98 -20.94
C GLU A 274 27.91 15.11 -20.07
N PHE A 275 27.87 14.51 -18.88
CA PHE A 275 28.99 14.45 -17.94
C PHE A 275 29.53 13.02 -17.89
N HIS A 276 30.80 12.81 -18.21
CA HIS A 276 31.44 11.50 -18.14
C HIS A 276 32.27 11.33 -16.87
N LEU A 277 32.24 10.14 -16.30
CA LEU A 277 33.13 9.77 -15.20
C LEU A 277 34.57 9.64 -15.74
N LYS A 278 35.45 10.54 -15.31
CA LYS A 278 36.89 10.48 -15.63
C LYS A 278 37.53 9.34 -14.84
N ARG A 279 37.70 8.16 -15.47
CA ARG A 279 38.53 7.09 -14.90
C ARG A 279 40.00 7.48 -15.02
N THR A 280 40.70 7.59 -13.90
CA THR A 280 42.16 7.68 -13.89
C THR A 280 42.74 6.33 -14.29
N HIS A 281 43.49 6.28 -15.40
CA HIS A 281 44.31 5.13 -15.80
C HIS A 281 45.46 4.93 -14.80
N HIS A 282 45.17 4.35 -13.63
CA HIS A 282 46.18 3.80 -12.74
C HIS A 282 45.68 2.46 -12.22
N GLU A 283 45.83 1.44 -13.07
CA GLU A 283 46.02 0.03 -12.69
C GLU A 283 46.15 -0.76 -13.99
N THR A 284 47.34 -0.68 -14.58
CA THR A 284 47.87 -1.67 -15.54
C THR A 284 49.37 -1.48 -15.52
N LEU A 285 50.00 -2.05 -14.49
CA LEU A 285 51.38 -2.53 -14.47
C LEU A 285 51.45 -3.62 -13.40
#